data_AF-A0A9D4L066-F1
#
_entry.id   AF-A0A9D4L066-F1
#
_cell.length_a   1.000
_cell.length_b   1.000
_cell.length_c   1.000
_cell.angle_alpha   90.00
_cell.angle_beta   90.00
_cell.angle_gamma   90.00
#
_symmetry.space_group_name_H-M   'P 1'
#
loop_
_entity.id
_entity.type
_entity.pdbx_description
1 polymer ?
#
loop_
_entity_poly.entity_id
_entity_poly.type
_entity_poly.pdbx_seq_one_letter_code
_entity_poly.pdbx_strand_id
1 'polypeptide(L)'
;MVTTISQSFYESLQPKPTLHSIEELSVTGASGIEKPYIGYMEVSITIPDITEQIFHVPGLVVSDYDFYLAVPMIVGTNVLRFLKALECEDMSPAWQSAISALSLGSPLGNVVSTNNRPIEIQPYQT
;
A
#
# COMPACT_ATOMS: atom_id res chain seq x y z
N MET A 1 6.92 3.76 2.21
CA MET A 1 5.52 3.29 2.39
C MET A 1 5.54 1.77 2.37
N VAL A 2 4.91 1.12 3.34
CA VAL A 2 4.81 -0.35 3.43
C VAL A 2 3.38 -0.78 3.08
N THR A 3 3.20 -1.99 2.58
CA THR A 3 1.86 -2.55 2.35
C THR A 3 1.09 -2.61 3.66
N THR A 4 -0.14 -2.09 3.65
CA THR A 4 -1.04 -2.10 4.81
C THR A 4 -2.35 -2.77 4.47
N ILE A 5 -2.93 -3.46 5.45
CA ILE A 5 -4.22 -4.16 5.38
C ILE A 5 -5.15 -3.55 6.42
N SER A 6 -6.40 -3.30 6.05
CA SER A 6 -7.42 -2.84 7.00
C SER A 6 -7.76 -3.95 8.01
N GLN A 7 -7.99 -3.58 9.26
CA GLN A 7 -8.38 -4.51 10.32
C GLN A 7 -9.64 -5.29 9.92
N SER A 8 -10.67 -4.59 9.42
CA SER A 8 -11.90 -5.17 8.89
C SER A 8 -11.66 -6.26 7.85
N PHE A 9 -10.75 -6.03 6.90
CA PHE A 9 -10.43 -7.02 5.88
C PHE A 9 -9.72 -8.23 6.48
N TYR A 10 -8.71 -8.01 7.32
CA TYR A 10 -8.03 -9.08 8.03
C TYR A 10 -8.99 -9.95 8.87
N GLU A 11 -9.93 -9.32 9.57
CA GLU A 11 -10.93 -10.03 10.38
C GLU A 11 -11.88 -10.90 9.56
N SER A 12 -12.08 -10.57 8.28
CA SER A 12 -12.91 -11.35 7.36
C SER A 12 -12.24 -12.61 6.79
N LEU A 13 -10.91 -12.74 6.91
CA LEU A 13 -10.14 -13.85 6.32
C LEU A 13 -10.39 -15.17 7.03
N GLN A 14 -10.55 -16.25 6.25
CA GLN A 14 -10.65 -17.62 6.75
C GLN A 14 -9.81 -18.61 5.91
N PRO A 15 -8.88 -19.38 6.53
CA PRO A 15 -8.51 -19.32 7.94
C PRO A 15 -7.83 -18.00 8.30
N LYS A 16 -8.01 -17.55 9.55
CA LYS A 16 -7.44 -16.28 10.01
C LYS A 16 -5.92 -16.40 10.14
N PRO A 17 -5.12 -15.60 9.40
CA PRO A 17 -3.67 -15.65 9.49
C PRO A 17 -3.17 -15.25 10.89
N THR A 18 -2.05 -15.81 11.32
CA THR A 18 -1.42 -15.37 12.59
C THR A 18 -0.75 -14.01 12.39
N LEU A 19 -0.96 -13.11 13.34
CA LEU A 19 -0.23 -11.84 13.39
C LEU A 19 1.04 -11.98 14.22
N HIS A 20 2.09 -11.38 13.70
CA HIS A 20 3.38 -11.21 14.36
C HIS A 20 3.57 -9.74 14.75
N SER A 21 4.46 -9.47 15.70
CA SER A 21 4.77 -8.13 16.18
C SER A 21 6.23 -7.77 15.92
N ILE A 22 6.51 -6.49 15.70
CA ILE A 22 7.84 -5.89 15.63
C ILE A 22 7.87 -4.77 16.68
N GLU A 23 8.44 -5.05 17.85
CA GLU A 23 8.32 -4.18 19.03
C GLU A 23 8.85 -2.75 18.82
N GLU A 24 9.82 -2.57 17.91
CA GLU A 24 10.48 -1.28 17.66
C GLU A 24 10.00 -0.57 16.37
N LEU A 25 8.92 -1.04 15.74
CA LEU A 25 8.40 -0.42 14.52
C LEU A 25 7.43 0.73 14.84
N SER A 26 7.86 1.96 14.54
CA SER A 26 6.97 3.13 14.47
C SER A 26 6.38 3.27 13.07
N VAL A 27 5.05 3.40 12.99
CA VAL A 27 4.34 3.60 11.72
C VAL A 27 3.77 5.00 11.70
N THR A 28 4.13 5.80 10.72
CA THR A 28 3.60 7.16 10.56
C THR A 28 2.68 7.24 9.35
N GLY A 29 1.47 7.75 9.55
CA GLY A 29 0.53 8.02 8.46
C GLY A 29 0.96 9.21 7.60
N ALA A 30 0.27 9.43 6.48
CA ALA A 30 0.55 10.54 5.57
C ALA A 30 0.44 11.93 6.23
N SER A 31 -0.35 12.06 7.30
CA SER A 31 -0.49 13.29 8.09
C SER A 31 0.65 13.55 9.07
N GLY A 32 1.70 12.72 9.09
CA GLY A 32 2.80 12.80 10.07
C GLY A 32 2.43 12.28 11.46
N ILE A 33 1.20 11.80 11.65
CA ILE A 33 0.72 11.26 12.93
C ILE A 33 1.12 9.79 13.01
N GLU A 34 1.72 9.40 14.14
CA GLU A 34 2.00 8.00 14.44
C GLU A 34 0.70 7.20 14.55
N LYS A 35 0.69 6.03 13.91
CA LYS A 35 -0.45 5.15 13.82
C LYS A 35 -0.07 3.81 14.45
N PRO A 36 -0.81 3.36 15.47
CA PRO A 36 -0.61 2.01 15.98
C PRO A 36 -0.95 1.02 14.87
N TYR A 37 -0.09 0.02 14.69
CA TYR A 37 -0.39 -1.15 13.88
C TYR A 37 -0.65 -2.33 14.84
N ILE A 38 -1.51 -3.25 14.43
CA ILE A 38 -1.98 -4.36 15.26
C ILE A 38 -0.96 -5.51 15.24
N GLY A 39 -0.33 -5.68 14.09
CA GLY A 39 0.67 -6.70 13.82
C GLY A 39 0.96 -6.76 12.33
N TYR A 40 1.82 -7.67 11.91
CA TYR A 40 2.07 -7.95 10.52
C TYR A 40 1.81 -9.43 10.20
N MET A 41 1.52 -9.69 8.94
CA MET A 41 1.45 -11.04 8.39
C MET A 41 2.19 -11.09 7.06
N GLU A 42 2.74 -12.25 6.72
CA GLU A 42 3.21 -12.50 5.36
C GLU A 42 2.01 -12.62 4.42
N VAL A 43 2.01 -11.82 3.37
CA VAL A 43 0.95 -11.80 2.34
C VAL A 43 1.51 -12.31 1.03
N SER A 44 0.71 -13.11 0.33
CA SER A 44 0.97 -13.49 -1.06
C SER A 44 0.13 -12.59 -1.96
N ILE A 45 0.80 -11.75 -2.75
CA ILE A 45 0.15 -10.79 -3.63
C ILE A 45 0.41 -11.22 -5.08
N THR A 46 -0.67 -11.39 -5.83
CA THR A 46 -0.66 -11.46 -7.29
C THR A 46 -1.36 -10.21 -7.81
N ILE A 47 -0.82 -9.61 -8.86
CA ILE A 47 -1.44 -8.45 -9.50
C ILE A 47 -1.90 -8.89 -10.88
N PRO A 48 -3.19 -9.24 -11.02
CA PRO A 48 -3.75 -9.64 -12.30
C PRO A 48 -3.43 -8.60 -13.37
N ASP A 49 -3.30 -9.07 -14.61
CA ASP A 49 -3.06 -8.25 -15.79
C ASP A 49 -1.68 -7.54 -15.85
N ILE A 50 -0.82 -7.71 -14.84
CA ILE A 50 0.57 -7.22 -14.85
C ILE A 50 1.56 -8.37 -14.88
N THR A 51 1.42 -9.34 -13.97
CA THR A 51 2.33 -10.47 -13.84
C THR A 51 1.65 -11.63 -13.14
N GLU A 52 1.98 -12.86 -13.57
CA GLU A 52 1.57 -14.10 -12.89
C GLU A 52 2.44 -14.40 -11.65
N GLN A 53 3.51 -13.62 -11.43
CA GLN A 53 4.38 -13.82 -10.29
C GLN A 53 3.66 -13.53 -8.97
N ILE A 54 3.93 -14.38 -7.99
CA ILE A 54 3.46 -14.22 -6.61
C ILE A 54 4.54 -13.51 -5.81
N PHE A 55 4.19 -12.40 -5.18
CA PHE A 55 5.06 -11.66 -4.26
C PHE A 55 4.74 -12.01 -2.82
N HIS A 56 5.74 -12.48 -2.08
CA HIS A 56 5.64 -12.69 -0.64
C HIS A 56 6.25 -11.49 0.08
N VAL A 57 5.42 -10.72 0.77
CA VAL A 57 5.85 -9.52 1.49
C VAL A 57 5.16 -9.41 2.84
N PRO A 58 5.75 -8.69 3.81
CA PRO A 58 5.02 -8.31 5.02
C PRO A 58 3.94 -7.29 4.69
N GLY A 59 2.72 -7.52 5.19
CA GLY A 59 1.62 -6.57 5.23
C GLY A 59 1.29 -6.19 6.67
N LEU A 60 1.30 -4.90 6.98
CA LEU A 60 0.91 -4.41 8.31
C LEU A 60 -0.60 -4.34 8.42
N VAL A 61 -1.17 -4.97 9.44
CA VAL A 61 -2.59 -4.79 9.77
C VAL A 61 -2.73 -3.54 10.62
N VAL A 62 -3.52 -2.58 10.14
CA VAL A 62 -3.76 -1.29 10.80
C VAL A 62 -5.23 -1.16 11.16
N SER A 63 -5.52 -0.45 12.24
CA SER A 63 -6.90 -0.18 12.66
C SER A 63 -7.69 0.50 11.54
N ASP A 64 -8.97 0.17 11.45
CA ASP A 64 -9.87 0.86 10.54
C ASP A 64 -9.98 2.34 10.99
N TYR A 65 -9.88 3.26 10.04
CA TYR A 65 -10.32 4.65 10.21
C TYR A 65 -11.38 4.96 9.14
N ASP A 66 -12.14 6.04 9.31
CA ASP A 66 -13.33 6.37 8.49
C ASP A 66 -13.07 6.38 6.97
N PHE A 67 -11.83 6.56 6.52
CA PHE A 67 -11.45 6.53 5.10
C PHE A 67 -11.19 5.10 4.55
N TYR A 68 -10.94 4.11 5.41
CA TYR A 68 -10.42 2.79 5.05
C TYR A 68 -11.49 1.71 4.85
N LEU A 69 -12.76 1.95 5.20
CA LEU A 69 -13.82 0.94 5.07
C LEU A 69 -14.02 0.45 3.62
N ALA A 70 -13.61 1.24 2.62
CA ALA A 70 -13.72 0.89 1.21
C ALA A 70 -12.42 0.32 0.60
N VAL A 71 -11.29 0.37 1.31
CA VAL A 71 -9.97 -0.01 0.78
C VAL A 71 -9.35 -1.10 1.68
N PRO A 72 -9.48 -2.38 1.31
CA PRO A 72 -9.02 -3.49 2.15
C PRO A 72 -7.49 -3.58 2.28
N MET A 73 -6.76 -3.05 1.29
CA MET A 73 -5.31 -3.10 1.22
C MET A 73 -4.75 -1.91 0.46
N ILE A 74 -3.62 -1.37 0.93
CA ILE A 74 -2.79 -0.41 0.20
C ILE A 74 -1.48 -1.11 -0.12
N VAL A 75 -1.13 -1.17 -1.41
CA VAL A 75 0.12 -1.76 -1.88
C VAL A 75 1.26 -0.75 -1.69
N GLY A 76 2.24 -1.12 -0.87
CA GLY A 76 3.38 -0.26 -0.55
C GLY A 76 4.57 -0.43 -1.48
N THR A 77 5.66 0.29 -1.19
CA THR A 77 6.88 0.23 -2.00
C THR A 77 7.62 -1.10 -1.87
N ASN A 78 7.33 -1.89 -0.83
CA ASN A 78 7.83 -3.26 -0.68
C ASN A 78 7.27 -4.22 -1.74
N VAL A 79 6.17 -3.88 -2.43
CA VAL A 79 5.68 -4.62 -3.60
C VAL A 79 6.08 -3.92 -4.90
N LEU A 80 5.87 -2.60 -4.97
CA LEU A 80 6.12 -1.83 -6.19
C LEU A 80 7.58 -1.93 -6.69
N ARG A 81 8.55 -2.12 -5.79
CA ARG A 81 9.96 -2.34 -6.16
C ARG A 81 10.17 -3.63 -6.95
N PHE A 82 9.42 -4.69 -6.65
CA PHE A 82 9.49 -5.93 -7.43
C PHE A 82 8.91 -5.72 -8.82
N LEU A 83 7.76 -5.06 -8.94
CA LEU A 83 7.16 -4.74 -10.24
C LEU A 83 8.08 -3.89 -11.10
N LYS A 84 8.75 -2.89 -10.50
CA LYS A 84 9.74 -2.08 -11.19
C LYS A 84 10.87 -2.91 -11.80
N ALA A 85 11.32 -3.95 -11.09
CA ALA A 85 12.39 -4.83 -11.54
C ALA A 85 11.97 -5.79 -12.65
N LEU A 86 10.66 -6.00 -12.85
CA LEU A 86 10.12 -6.88 -13.89
C LEU A 86 10.00 -6.21 -15.25
N GLU A 87 10.15 -4.89 -15.33
CA GLU A 87 10.06 -4.12 -16.58
C GLU A 87 8.79 -4.42 -17.40
N CYS A 88 7.65 -4.66 -16.72
CA CYS A 88 6.37 -4.95 -17.39
C CYS A 88 5.93 -3.79 -18.29
N GLU A 89 5.74 -4.05 -19.59
CA GLU A 89 5.34 -3.03 -20.57
C GLU A 89 3.82 -2.75 -20.53
N ASP A 90 3.00 -3.77 -20.23
CA ASP A 90 1.53 -3.73 -20.32
C ASP A 90 0.84 -3.37 -18.99
N MET A 91 1.31 -2.32 -18.32
CA MET A 91 0.68 -1.84 -17.08
C MET A 91 -0.34 -0.74 -17.32
N SER A 92 -1.40 -0.71 -16.50
CA SER A 92 -2.32 0.44 -16.52
C SER A 92 -1.59 1.74 -16.15
N PRO A 93 -2.07 2.92 -16.61
CA PRO A 93 -1.41 4.20 -16.33
C PRO A 93 -1.19 4.47 -14.84
N ALA A 94 -2.07 3.98 -13.97
CA ALA A 94 -1.95 4.11 -12.53
C ALA A 94 -0.71 3.37 -11.97
N TRP A 95 -0.47 2.13 -12.43
CA TRP A 95 0.70 1.36 -12.01
C TRP A 95 2.00 1.92 -12.58
N GLN A 96 1.99 2.35 -13.83
CA GLN A 96 3.13 3.05 -14.44
C GLN A 96 3.48 4.33 -13.67
N SER A 97 2.47 5.11 -13.26
CA SER A 97 2.66 6.31 -12.44
C SER A 97 3.25 5.96 -11.07
N ALA A 98 2.71 4.94 -10.38
CA ALA A 98 3.23 4.49 -9.09
C ALA A 98 4.69 4.00 -9.15
N ILE A 99 5.06 3.27 -10.21
CA ILE A 99 6.41 2.72 -10.40
C ILE A 99 7.41 3.82 -10.79
N SER A 100 7.03 4.72 -11.70
CA SER A 100 7.88 5.84 -12.12
C SER A 100 8.20 6.78 -10.94
N ALA A 101 7.25 6.97 -10.02
CA ALA A 101 7.46 7.74 -8.79
C ALA A 101 8.53 7.14 -7.85
N LEU A 102 8.93 5.88 -8.01
CA LEU A 102 10.02 5.27 -7.24
C LEU A 102 11.43 5.67 -7.73
N SER A 103 11.56 6.32 -8.88
CA SER A 103 12.87 6.74 -9.41
C SER A 103 13.39 7.99 -8.70
N LEU A 104 14.64 7.93 -8.22
CA LEU A 104 15.34 9.06 -7.61
C LEU A 104 15.42 10.22 -8.61
N GLY A 105 14.94 11.40 -8.21
CA GLY A 105 14.98 12.62 -9.03
C GLY A 105 13.61 13.13 -9.48
N SER A 106 12.51 12.43 -9.19
CA SER A 106 11.18 13.04 -9.32
C SER A 106 11.03 14.11 -8.24
N PRO A 107 10.85 15.40 -8.59
CA PRO A 107 10.70 16.46 -7.60
C PRO A 107 9.39 16.20 -6.84
N LEU A 108 9.48 15.69 -5.60
CA LEU A 108 8.33 15.34 -4.72
C LEU A 108 7.04 15.19 -5.53
N GLY A 109 7.03 14.17 -6.40
CA GLY A 109 6.15 14.15 -7.56
C GLY A 109 4.71 14.42 -7.14
N ASN A 110 4.03 15.29 -7.90
CA ASN A 110 2.60 15.60 -7.71
C ASN A 110 1.87 14.33 -7.28
N VAL A 111 1.16 14.39 -6.15
CA VAL A 111 0.35 13.24 -5.70
C VAL A 111 -0.70 12.99 -6.77
N VAL A 112 -0.50 11.96 -7.59
CA VAL A 112 -1.44 11.59 -8.65
C VAL A 112 -2.49 10.68 -8.02
N SER A 113 -3.72 11.18 -7.90
CA SER A 113 -4.89 10.36 -7.56
C SER A 113 -5.53 9.87 -8.86
N THR A 114 -5.43 8.57 -9.12
CA THR A 114 -6.19 7.91 -10.18
C THR A 114 -7.42 7.26 -9.55
N ASN A 115 -8.39 8.07 -9.10
CA ASN A 115 -9.67 7.58 -8.60
C ASN A 115 -10.79 7.87 -9.62
N ASN A 116 -11.75 6.96 -9.74
CA ASN A 116 -13.00 7.17 -10.47
C ASN A 116 -13.99 8.08 -9.71
N ARG A 117 -13.63 8.55 -8.52
CA ARG A 117 -14.38 9.49 -7.68
C ARG A 117 -13.67 10.85 -7.66
N PRO A 118 -14.41 11.97 -7.60
CA PRO A 118 -13.82 13.29 -7.49
C PRO A 118 -13.14 13.42 -6.12
N ILE A 119 -11.83 13.23 -6.08
CA ILE A 119 -11.01 13.52 -4.90
C ILE A 119 -10.15 14.71 -5.25
N GLU A 120 -10.35 15.79 -4.51
CA GLU A 120 -9.50 16.97 -4.58
C GLU A 120 -8.35 16.82 -3.59
N ILE A 121 -7.11 16.90 -4.07
CA ILE A 121 -5.92 16.92 -3.23
C ILE A 121 -5.45 18.36 -3.16
N GLN A 122 -5.53 18.96 -1.98
CA GLN A 122 -4.95 20.27 -1.71
C GLN A 122 -3.74 20.13 -0.76
N PRO A 123 -2.70 20.98 -0.92
CA PRO A 123 -1.59 21.03 0.04
C PRO A 123 -2.10 21.29 1.45
N TYR A 124 -1.49 20.64 2.45
CA TYR A 124 -1.75 20.96 3.85
C TYR A 124 -1.29 22.40 4.12
N GLN A 125 -2.24 23.33 4.29
CA GLN A 125 -1.96 24.69 4.71
C GLN A 125 -1.92 24.72 6.24
N THR A 126 -0.73 24.92 6.81
CA THR A 126 -0.49 25.22 8.23
C THR A 126 -0.85 26.66 8.56
#